data_AF-A0A557QLP9-F1
#
_entry.id   AF-A0A557QLP9-F1
#
_cell.length_a   1.000
_cell.length_b   1.000
_cell.length_c   1.000
_cell.angle_alpha   90.00
_cell.angle_beta   90.00
_cell.angle_gamma   90.00
#
_symmetry.space_group_name_H-M   'P 1'
#
loop_
_entity.id
_entity.type
_entity.pdbx_description
1 polymer ?
#
loop_
_entity_poly.entity_id
_entity_poly.type
_entity_poly.pdbx_seq_one_letter_code
_entity_poly.pdbx_strand_id
1 'polypeptide(L)'
;MNQMSIDFEPGLAERYDRAMDCVRASVYSNDKPLKAIASDMDISQSELSRKLAENPNDTRHFSVDDLERYMDATGDTRPVQYLAEKYLADKSMRQQAALHELAKRLPDLVALMKSAGVK
;
A
#
# COMPACT_ATOMS: atom_id res chain seq x y z
N MET A 1 20.93 10.98 -14.37
CA MET A 1 19.85 10.88 -13.35
C MET A 1 18.59 10.48 -14.09
N ASN A 2 18.13 9.25 -13.92
CA ASN A 2 16.86 8.81 -14.50
C ASN A 2 15.78 9.14 -13.48
N GLN A 3 14.95 10.15 -13.75
CA GLN A 3 13.83 10.49 -12.89
C GLN A 3 12.80 9.36 -13.00
N MET A 4 12.62 8.60 -11.92
CA MET A 4 11.54 7.63 -11.82
C MET A 4 10.25 8.41 -11.55
N SER A 5 9.32 8.39 -12.51
CA SER A 5 7.95 8.84 -12.27
C SER A 5 7.25 7.75 -11.47
N ILE A 6 6.97 8.01 -10.19
CA ILE A 6 6.21 7.09 -9.35
C ILE A 6 4.74 7.50 -9.48
N ASP A 7 3.95 6.67 -10.16
CA ASP A 7 2.50 6.81 -10.14
C ASP A 7 1.99 6.28 -8.81
N PHE A 8 1.69 7.18 -7.89
CA PHE A 8 1.13 6.83 -6.58
C PHE A 8 -0.34 6.45 -6.76
N GLU A 9 -0.77 5.28 -6.28
CA GLU A 9 -2.19 5.06 -6.04
C GLU A 9 -2.63 6.00 -4.90
N PRO A 10 -3.54 6.96 -5.15
CA PRO A 10 -3.93 7.91 -4.13
C PRO A 10 -4.61 7.20 -2.96
N GLY A 11 -4.16 7.52 -1.74
CA GLY A 11 -4.85 7.15 -0.51
C GLY A 11 -4.33 5.89 0.18
N LEU A 12 -3.16 5.34 -0.19
CA LEU A 12 -2.52 4.31 0.63
C LEU A 12 -2.15 4.88 2.01
N ALA A 13 -1.57 6.09 2.03
CA ALA A 13 -1.23 6.79 3.26
C ALA A 13 -2.46 7.19 4.11
N GLU A 14 -3.63 7.32 3.48
CA GLU A 14 -4.90 7.63 4.16
C GLU A 14 -5.61 6.38 4.69
N ARG A 15 -5.38 5.21 4.08
CA ARG A 15 -5.99 3.93 4.47
C ARG A 15 -5.31 3.26 5.67
N TYR A 16 -4.04 3.57 5.93
CA TYR A 16 -3.25 2.90 6.96
C TYR A 16 -2.50 3.89 7.86
N ASP A 17 -2.68 3.76 9.18
CA ASP A 17 -1.99 4.61 10.14
C ASP A 17 -0.49 4.27 10.25
N ARG A 18 -0.12 3.01 10.06
CA ARG A 18 1.28 2.52 10.11
C ARG A 18 1.64 1.68 8.89
N ALA A 19 2.93 1.68 8.55
CA ALA A 19 3.45 0.85 7.47
C ALA A 19 3.18 -0.65 7.72
N MET A 20 3.23 -1.09 8.98
CA MET A 20 2.90 -2.47 9.35
C MET A 20 1.46 -2.85 9.05
N ASP A 21 0.51 -1.92 9.15
CA ASP A 21 -0.89 -2.17 8.78
C ASP A 21 -1.03 -2.36 7.27
N CYS A 22 -0.28 -1.56 6.49
CA CYS A 22 -0.17 -1.72 5.04
C CYS A 22 0.45 -3.07 4.66
N VAL A 23 1.57 -3.47 5.29
CA VAL A 23 2.20 -4.78 5.06
C VAL A 23 1.23 -5.92 5.39
N ARG A 24 0.58 -5.86 6.56
CA ARG A 24 -0.37 -6.88 7.01
C ARG A 24 -1.51 -7.05 6.01
N ALA A 25 -2.14 -5.93 5.61
CA ALA A 25 -3.20 -5.95 4.62
C ALA A 25 -2.71 -6.48 3.26
N SER A 26 -1.50 -6.11 2.86
CA SER A 26 -0.89 -6.54 1.59
C SER A 26 -0.62 -8.04 1.57
N VAL A 27 -0.09 -8.59 2.67
CA VAL A 27 0.13 -10.05 2.82
C VAL A 27 -1.18 -10.83 2.75
N TYR A 28 -2.22 -10.40 3.47
CA TYR A 28 -3.49 -11.13 3.51
C TYR A 28 -4.35 -10.95 2.25
N SER A 29 -4.11 -9.90 1.46
CA SER A 29 -4.80 -9.65 0.19
C SER A 29 -4.02 -10.11 -1.04
N ASN A 30 -2.84 -10.70 -0.86
CA ASN A 30 -2.01 -11.16 -1.96
C ASN A 30 -2.63 -12.41 -2.62
N ASP A 31 -2.42 -12.57 -3.93
CA ASP A 31 -2.85 -13.75 -4.67
C ASP A 31 -2.16 -15.03 -4.18
N LYS A 32 -0.92 -14.91 -3.69
CA LYS A 32 -0.20 -16.03 -3.06
C LYS A 32 -0.76 -16.29 -1.65
N PRO A 33 -1.03 -17.55 -1.29
CA PRO A 33 -1.42 -17.88 0.08
C PRO A 33 -0.26 -17.61 1.04
N LEU A 34 -0.58 -17.24 2.29
CA LEU A 34 0.40 -16.91 3.34
C LEU A 34 1.53 -17.95 3.48
N LYS A 35 1.20 -19.24 3.33
CA LYS A 35 2.18 -20.34 3.39
C LYS A 35 3.20 -20.27 2.24
N ALA A 36 2.76 -19.94 1.03
CA ALA A 36 3.65 -19.79 -0.11
C ALA A 36 4.57 -18.57 0.07
N ILE A 37 4.02 -17.44 0.50
CA ILE A 37 4.79 -16.24 0.81
C ILE A 37 5.86 -16.53 1.87
N ALA A 38 5.49 -17.18 2.97
CA ALA A 38 6.44 -17.54 4.02
C ALA A 38 7.55 -18.45 3.49
N SER A 39 7.20 -19.45 2.68
CA SER A 39 8.17 -20.36 2.05
C SER A 39 9.13 -19.61 1.13
N ASP A 40 8.62 -18.67 0.33
CA ASP A 40 9.44 -17.84 -0.58
C ASP A 40 10.37 -16.90 0.21
N MET A 41 9.97 -16.49 1.42
CA MET A 41 10.77 -15.69 2.37
C MET A 41 11.76 -16.52 3.21
N ASP A 42 11.82 -17.84 3.00
CA ASP A 42 12.62 -18.80 3.78
C ASP A 42 12.28 -18.83 5.28
N ILE A 43 10.99 -18.70 5.61
CA ILE A 43 10.47 -18.77 6.98
C ILE A 43 9.21 -19.65 7.07
N SER A 44 8.85 -20.07 8.28
CA SER A 44 7.59 -20.80 8.48
C SER A 44 6.37 -19.87 8.42
N GLN A 45 5.22 -20.40 7.99
CA GLN A 45 3.95 -19.66 8.02
C GLN A 45 3.62 -19.10 9.42
N SER A 46 3.89 -19.89 10.47
CA SER A 46 3.68 -19.48 11.85
C SER A 46 4.63 -18.35 12.26
N GLU A 47 5.87 -18.35 11.78
CA GLU A 47 6.83 -17.27 12.01
C GLU A 47 6.36 -15.98 11.36
N LEU A 48 5.97 -16.02 10.09
CA LEU A 48 5.45 -14.86 9.38
C LEU A 48 4.20 -14.30 10.08
N SER A 49 3.27 -15.17 10.48
CA SER A 49 2.05 -14.76 11.20
C SER A 49 2.37 -14.08 12.54
N ARG A 50 3.33 -14.60 13.31
CA ARG A 50 3.76 -13.99 14.58
C ARG A 50 4.39 -12.63 14.38
N LYS A 51 5.28 -12.49 13.38
CA LYS A 51 5.90 -11.22 13.01
C LYS A 51 4.86 -10.16 12.61
N LEU A 52 3.83 -10.57 11.86
CA LEU A 52 2.73 -9.68 11.44
C LEU A 52 1.75 -9.32 12.57
N ALA A 53 1.66 -10.12 13.63
CA ALA A 53 0.77 -9.87 14.75
C ALA A 53 1.27 -8.76 15.69
N GLU A 54 2.54 -8.37 15.61
CA GLU A 54 3.16 -7.32 16.45
C GLU A 54 2.89 -7.52 17.96
N ASN A 55 2.93 -8.79 18.44
CA ASN A 55 2.68 -9.08 19.84
C ASN A 55 3.76 -8.41 20.72
N PRO A 56 3.39 -7.52 21.67
CA PRO A 56 4.37 -6.82 22.53
C PRO A 56 5.25 -7.75 23.38
N ASN A 57 4.77 -8.98 23.63
CA ASN A 57 5.48 -9.98 24.42
C ASN A 57 6.31 -10.95 23.56
N ASP A 58 6.31 -10.77 22.24
CA ASP A 58 7.10 -11.56 21.31
C ASP A 58 8.32 -10.75 20.85
N THR A 59 9.49 -11.37 20.84
CA THR A 59 10.73 -10.74 20.36
C THR A 59 10.85 -10.79 18.84
N ARG A 60 9.99 -11.55 18.16
CA ARG A 60 10.00 -11.75 16.72
C ARG A 60 9.24 -10.63 16.04
N HIS A 61 9.93 -9.52 15.84
CA HIS A 61 9.41 -8.40 15.06
C HIS A 61 9.58 -8.62 13.56
N PHE A 62 8.71 -7.99 12.79
CA PHE A 62 8.89 -7.84 11.35
C PHE A 62 9.96 -6.77 11.10
N SER A 63 11.11 -7.17 10.56
CA SER A 63 12.23 -6.27 10.30
C SER A 63 12.13 -5.61 8.91
N VAL A 64 13.03 -4.67 8.64
CA VAL A 64 13.20 -4.13 7.29
C VAL A 64 13.72 -5.20 6.32
N ASP A 65 14.57 -6.11 6.80
CA ASP A 65 15.01 -7.25 5.98
C ASP A 65 13.84 -8.17 5.60
N ASP A 66 12.89 -8.39 6.54
CA ASP A 66 11.67 -9.14 6.24
C ASP A 66 10.81 -8.41 5.20
N LEU A 67 10.81 -7.07 5.20
CA LEU A 67 10.12 -6.27 4.19
C LEU A 67 10.73 -6.46 2.80
N GLU A 68 12.06 -6.40 2.69
CA GLU A 68 12.77 -6.63 1.41
C GLU A 68 12.48 -8.04 0.88
N ARG A 69 12.61 -9.06 1.74
CA ARG A 69 12.27 -10.45 1.39
C ARG A 69 10.81 -10.61 0.96
N TYR A 70 9.89 -9.92 1.63
CA TYR A 70 8.48 -9.93 1.25
C TYR A 70 8.26 -9.35 -0.14
N MET A 71 8.89 -8.22 -0.45
CA MET A 71 8.80 -7.60 -1.77
C MET A 71 9.41 -8.48 -2.86
N ASP A 72 10.56 -9.11 -2.58
CA ASP A 72 11.18 -10.07 -3.52
C ASP A 72 10.29 -11.30 -3.75
N ALA A 73 9.68 -11.82 -2.68
CA ALA A 73 8.81 -12.99 -2.73
C ALA A 73 7.49 -12.73 -3.47
N THR A 74 6.93 -11.53 -3.34
CA THR A 74 5.56 -11.23 -3.82
C THR A 74 5.50 -10.28 -5.00
N GLY A 75 6.56 -9.52 -5.27
CA GLY A 75 6.57 -8.38 -6.19
C GLY A 75 5.77 -7.19 -5.68
N ASP A 76 5.26 -7.22 -4.44
CA ASP A 76 4.34 -6.24 -3.92
C ASP A 76 5.07 -5.03 -3.31
N THR A 77 5.12 -3.93 -4.06
CA THR A 77 5.79 -2.70 -3.63
C THR A 77 4.89 -1.73 -2.86
N ARG A 78 3.64 -2.11 -2.54
CA ARG A 78 2.68 -1.25 -1.82
C ARG A 78 3.25 -0.65 -0.53
N PRO A 79 4.00 -1.38 0.33
CA PRO A 79 4.57 -0.82 1.54
C PRO A 79 5.57 0.32 1.29
N VAL A 80 6.36 0.24 0.21
CA VAL A 80 7.31 1.30 -0.17
C VAL A 80 6.57 2.51 -0.74
N GLN A 81 5.54 2.27 -1.57
CA GLN A 81 4.67 3.34 -2.07
C GLN A 81 3.98 4.07 -0.91
N TYR A 82 3.51 3.35 0.11
CA TYR A 82 2.97 3.92 1.34
C TYR A 82 3.97 4.85 2.04
N LEU A 83 5.20 4.38 2.25
CA LEU A 83 6.25 5.19 2.91
C LEU A 83 6.60 6.42 2.09
N ALA A 84 6.70 6.29 0.77
CA ALA A 84 6.96 7.39 -0.13
C ALA A 84 5.78 8.40 -0.13
N GLU A 85 4.53 7.96 -0.21
CA GLU A 85 3.37 8.84 -0.13
C GLU A 85 3.29 9.56 1.23
N LYS A 86 3.57 8.85 2.33
CA LYS A 86 3.47 9.41 3.68
C LYS A 86 4.56 10.42 3.99
N TYR A 87 5.80 10.16 3.58
CA TYR A 87 6.98 10.93 4.00
C TYR A 87 7.65 11.74 2.89
N LEU A 88 7.49 11.36 1.62
CA LEU A 88 8.13 12.03 0.47
C LEU A 88 7.13 12.87 -0.35
N ALA A 89 5.82 12.61 -0.28
CA ALA A 89 4.85 13.42 -1.01
C ALA A 89 4.68 14.80 -0.37
N ASP A 90 5.22 15.81 -1.06
CA ASP A 90 5.02 17.22 -0.74
C ASP A 90 3.51 17.56 -0.77
N LYS A 91 3.04 18.37 0.17
CA LYS A 91 1.60 18.67 0.31
C LYS A 91 1.02 19.30 -0.96
N SER A 92 1.83 20.04 -1.70
CA SER A 92 1.50 20.64 -3.00
C SER A 92 1.23 19.59 -4.08
N MET A 93 2.04 18.52 -4.13
CA MET A 93 1.92 17.43 -5.10
C MET A 93 0.66 16.59 -4.84
N ARG A 94 0.33 16.34 -3.56
CA ARG A 94 -0.94 15.69 -3.18
C ARG A 94 -2.16 16.48 -3.63
N GLN A 95 -2.16 17.81 -3.44
CA GLN A 95 -3.27 18.66 -3.87
C GLN A 95 -3.40 18.67 -5.41
N GLN A 96 -2.30 18.72 -6.14
CA GLN A 96 -2.32 18.65 -7.61
C GLN A 96 -2.82 17.30 -8.13
N ALA A 97 -2.38 16.18 -7.54
CA ALA A 97 -2.85 14.85 -7.91
C ALA A 97 -4.35 14.68 -7.65
N ALA A 98 -4.84 15.15 -6.49
CA ALA A 98 -6.26 15.13 -6.16
C ALA A 98 -7.10 16.00 -7.11
N LEU A 99 -6.62 17.20 -7.46
CA LEU A 99 -7.27 18.08 -8.44
C LEU A 99 -7.30 17.45 -9.84
N HIS A 100 -6.22 16.76 -10.23
CA HIS A 100 -6.14 16.08 -11.51
C HIS A 100 -7.11 14.90 -11.60
N GLU A 101 -7.19 14.06 -10.56
CA GLU A 101 -8.14 12.94 -10.52
C GLU A 101 -9.61 13.44 -10.47
N LEU A 102 -9.87 14.54 -9.75
CA LEU A 102 -11.17 15.21 -9.78
C LEU A 102 -11.53 15.73 -11.18
N ALA A 103 -10.58 16.38 -11.86
CA ALA A 103 -10.75 16.85 -13.24
C ALA A 103 -11.06 15.71 -14.21
N LYS A 104 -10.45 14.54 -14.00
CA LYS A 104 -10.69 13.33 -14.82
C LYS A 104 -12.09 12.76 -14.62
N ARG A 105 -12.63 12.81 -13.39
CA ARG A 105 -13.96 12.27 -13.05
C ARG A 105 -15.11 13.27 -13.18
N LEU A 106 -14.80 14.55 -13.38
CA LEU A 106 -15.79 15.61 -13.59
C LEU A 106 -16.81 15.30 -14.71
N PRO A 107 -16.41 14.77 -15.89
CA PRO A 107 -17.35 14.38 -16.93
C PRO A 107 -18.34 13.31 -16.47
N ASP A 108 -17.87 12.31 -15.72
CA ASP A 108 -18.70 11.22 -15.20
C ASP A 108 -19.69 11.75 -14.16
N LEU A 109 -19.23 12.64 -13.28
CA LEU A 109 -20.07 13.30 -12.28
C LEU A 109 -21.18 14.13 -12.95
N VAL A 110 -20.84 14.90 -13.98
CA VAL A 110 -21.81 15.69 -14.77
C VAL A 110 -22.82 14.79 -15.48
N ALA A 111 -22.38 13.66 -16.03
CA ALA A 111 -23.27 12.67 -16.65
C ALA A 111 -24.24 12.06 -15.64
N LEU A 112 -23.75 11.69 -14.45
CA LEU A 112 -24.59 11.20 -13.35
C LEU A 112 -25.59 12.25 -12.86
N MET A 113 -25.17 13.50 -12.67
CA MET A 113 -26.07 14.58 -12.25
C MET A 113 -27.20 14.83 -13.27
N LYS A 114 -26.88 14.79 -14.56
CA LYS A 114 -27.88 14.85 -15.64
C LYS A 114 -28.85 13.67 -15.58
N SER A 115 -28.36 12.45 -15.34
CA SER A 115 -29.21 11.26 -15.22
C SER A 115 -30.11 11.28 -13.99
N ALA A 116 -29.66 11.92 -12.90
CA ALA A 116 -30.41 12.10 -11.66
C ALA A 116 -31.40 13.28 -11.71
N GLY A 117 -31.47 14.01 -12.84
CA GLY A 117 -32.39 15.14 -13.03
C GLY A 117 -31.97 16.42 -12.30
N VAL A 118 -30.75 16.48 -11.77
CA VAL A 118 -30.17 17.68 -11.15
C VAL A 118 -29.58 18.53 -12.28
N LYS A 119 -30.17 19.70 -12.51
CA LYS A 119 -29.70 20.67 -13.52
C LYS A 119 -28.46 21.43 -13.06
#